data_AF-A0A662PL10-F1
#
_entry.id   AF-A0A662PL10-F1
#
_cell.length_a   1.000
_cell.length_b   1.000
_cell.length_c   1.000
_cell.angle_alpha   90.00
_cell.angle_beta   90.00
_cell.angle_gamma   90.00
#
_symmetry.space_group_name_H-M   'P 1'
#
loop_
_entity.id
_entity.type
_entity.pdbx_description
1 polymer ?
#
loop_
_entity_poly.entity_id
_entity_poly.type
_entity_poly.pdbx_seq_one_letter_code
_entity_poly.pdbx_strand_id
1 'polypeptide(L)'
;SSWFILAGYSPAYIGRLYVSESYEIGLPHVLMIVAGIFGGTRFIALVMDYLNLQKYDTAYPSKWNLAVYVTVVLLGLAAVLPSPSGVMLPNHPIRIATPESPDSSFIPGSEESVDQFLKHYNVTHVVLVFSPDFVNTYEGFDPDQDVTRYFRFRIEPNRWSQADVRWLVESLKARGLTVLLGVYLKAEGPIYKYGVQGFSVDWLESHQNLIGFRKILLFNSTLSASNGKNVTYAKYFSDRLERIIEDFGFDGVYLMAWDDWRINGDRLQHLKPLLESLRQSSLKPIFVEGPELLDRKSIMELLEESDYVVLKTAPLITKLYYAAEDNASLLNYERDLTALLDEIPEEDRSRLLFSAYTFSFVDGWFNPAIELQLEVNRYTMIGFKEGYAIQYADRYVPYKISIKPISG
;
A
#
# COMPACT_ATOMS: atom_id res chain seq x y z
N SER A 1 21.53 -38.08 13.55
CA SER A 1 21.45 -37.14 14.68
C SER A 1 21.86 -35.75 14.20
N SER A 2 20.95 -35.06 13.52
CA SER A 2 21.12 -33.70 13.04
C SER A 2 20.24 -32.81 13.91
N TRP A 3 20.84 -32.31 14.99
CA TRP A 3 20.24 -31.25 15.77
C TRP A 3 20.09 -30.04 14.85
N PHE A 4 18.84 -29.74 14.51
CA PHE A 4 18.46 -28.50 13.85
C PHE A 4 19.05 -27.32 14.62
N ILE A 5 19.72 -26.43 13.89
CA ILE A 5 20.16 -25.13 14.37
C ILE A 5 18.90 -24.29 14.61
N LEU A 6 18.29 -24.49 15.78
CA LEU A 6 17.28 -23.61 16.40
C LEU A 6 17.87 -22.86 17.60
N ALA A 7 19.21 -22.87 17.74
CA ALA A 7 19.91 -22.10 18.76
C ALA A 7 19.89 -20.62 18.37
N GLY A 8 18.84 -19.90 18.80
CA GLY A 8 18.68 -18.45 18.62
C GLY A 8 17.30 -18.00 18.14
N TYR A 9 16.44 -18.90 17.65
CA TYR A 9 15.10 -18.55 17.20
C TYR A 9 14.13 -18.51 18.38
N SER A 10 13.71 -17.31 18.79
CA SER A 10 12.59 -17.17 19.72
C SER A 10 11.28 -17.52 19.01
N PRO A 11 10.40 -18.35 19.62
CA PRO A 11 9.07 -18.65 19.09
C PRO A 11 8.22 -17.40 18.80
N ALA A 12 8.53 -16.27 19.43
CA ALA A 12 7.88 -14.99 19.19
C ALA A 12 8.12 -14.43 17.76
N TYR A 13 9.08 -14.95 17.00
CA TYR A 13 9.41 -14.51 15.63
C TYR A 13 8.90 -15.47 14.53
N ILE A 14 8.24 -16.57 14.90
CA ILE A 14 7.67 -17.51 13.92
C ILE A 14 6.58 -16.79 13.11
N GLY A 15 6.76 -16.74 11.78
CA GLY A 15 5.86 -16.01 10.86
C GLY A 15 6.06 -14.50 10.82
N ARG A 16 7.11 -13.97 11.47
CA ARG A 16 7.40 -12.52 11.55
C ARG A 16 8.70 -12.10 10.86
N LEU A 17 9.37 -13.02 10.19
CA LEU A 17 10.66 -12.81 9.56
C LEU A 17 10.48 -12.64 8.05
N TYR A 18 11.29 -11.76 7.48
CA TYR A 18 11.46 -11.67 6.03
C TYR A 18 11.96 -13.01 5.50
N VAL A 19 11.53 -13.38 4.30
CA VAL A 19 12.08 -14.54 3.59
C VAL A 19 13.61 -14.43 3.59
N SER A 20 14.27 -15.38 4.25
CA SER A 20 15.73 -15.38 4.41
C SER A 20 16.42 -15.45 3.05
N GLU A 21 17.53 -14.74 2.91
CA GLU A 21 18.41 -14.77 1.73
C GLU A 21 18.97 -16.16 1.38
N SER A 22 18.81 -17.16 2.24
CA SER A 22 19.16 -18.52 1.90
C SER A 22 18.16 -19.07 0.88
N TYR A 23 18.58 -19.12 -0.38
CA TYR A 23 17.97 -19.79 -1.53
C TYR A 23 17.79 -21.32 -1.34
N GLU A 24 17.78 -21.81 -0.11
CA GLU A 24 17.26 -23.13 0.19
C GLU A 24 15.74 -22.99 0.29
N ILE A 25 15.02 -23.71 -0.56
CA ILE A 25 13.57 -23.91 -0.44
C ILE A 25 13.33 -24.64 0.89
N GLY A 26 13.33 -23.88 1.97
CA GLY A 26 13.03 -24.34 3.30
C GLY A 26 11.53 -24.39 3.52
N LEU A 27 11.09 -25.22 4.46
CA LEU A 27 9.70 -25.28 4.91
C LEU A 27 9.07 -23.89 5.15
N PRO A 28 9.77 -22.89 5.74
CA PRO A 28 9.20 -21.56 5.97
C PRO A 28 8.86 -20.80 4.68
N HIS A 29 9.71 -20.90 3.64
CA HIS A 29 9.47 -20.23 2.35
C HIS A 29 8.29 -20.88 1.62
N VAL A 30 8.22 -22.22 1.63
CA VAL A 30 7.08 -22.96 1.09
C VAL A 30 5.80 -22.62 1.85
N LEU A 31 5.83 -22.55 3.18
CA LEU A 31 4.66 -22.19 3.99
C LEU A 31 4.22 -20.75 3.76
N MET A 32 5.13 -19.81 3.52
CA MET A 32 4.80 -18.42 3.17
C MET A 32 4.20 -18.30 1.78
N ILE A 33 4.73 -19.02 0.79
CA ILE A 33 4.13 -19.05 -0.55
C ILE A 33 2.76 -19.73 -0.49
N VAL A 34 2.63 -20.84 0.24
CA VAL A 34 1.34 -21.49 0.48
C VAL A 34 0.39 -20.53 1.19
N ALA A 35 0.82 -19.82 2.23
CA ALA A 35 0.01 -18.82 2.93
C ALA A 35 -0.38 -17.64 2.02
N GLY A 36 0.51 -17.17 1.14
CA GLY A 36 0.21 -16.14 0.14
C GLY A 36 -0.75 -16.63 -0.95
N ILE A 37 -0.67 -17.90 -1.34
CA ILE A 37 -1.60 -18.59 -2.25
C ILE A 37 -2.97 -18.82 -1.57
N PHE A 38 -2.98 -19.18 -0.28
CA PHE A 38 -4.21 -19.36 0.50
C PHE A 38 -4.88 -18.01 0.85
N GLY A 39 -4.10 -16.97 1.18
CA GLY A 39 -4.56 -15.58 1.24
C GLY A 39 -5.04 -15.09 -0.13
N GLY A 40 -4.39 -15.55 -1.20
CA GLY A 40 -4.75 -15.38 -2.60
C GLY A 40 -5.86 -16.31 -3.12
N THR A 41 -6.60 -17.01 -2.25
CA THR A 41 -7.71 -17.89 -2.66
C THR A 41 -8.73 -17.18 -3.55
N ARG A 42 -8.91 -15.87 -3.35
CA ARG A 42 -9.74 -15.03 -4.22
C ARG A 42 -9.10 -14.80 -5.59
N PHE A 43 -7.78 -14.63 -5.68
CA PHE A 43 -7.06 -14.60 -6.96
C PHE A 43 -7.21 -15.91 -7.72
N ILE A 44 -7.10 -17.07 -7.04
CA ILE A 44 -7.35 -18.37 -7.67
C ILE A 44 -8.79 -18.48 -8.17
N ALA A 45 -9.77 -18.10 -7.35
CA ALA A 45 -11.17 -18.09 -7.75
C ALA A 45 -11.43 -17.16 -8.95
N LEU A 46 -10.86 -15.95 -8.95
CA LEU A 46 -10.98 -14.98 -10.04
C LEU A 46 -10.29 -15.44 -11.33
N VAL A 47 -9.15 -16.12 -11.25
CA VAL A 47 -8.49 -16.74 -12.40
C VAL A 47 -9.33 -17.90 -12.96
N MET A 48 -9.92 -18.72 -12.08
CA MET A 48 -10.83 -19.79 -12.49
C MET A 48 -12.09 -19.24 -13.17
N ASP A 49 -12.63 -18.13 -12.66
CA ASP A 49 -13.77 -17.42 -13.25
C ASP A 49 -13.40 -16.79 -14.61
N TYR A 50 -12.27 -16.10 -14.69
CA TYR A 50 -11.75 -15.48 -15.91
C TYR A 50 -11.49 -16.50 -17.02
N LEU A 51 -10.94 -17.66 -16.67
CA LEU A 51 -10.69 -18.76 -17.60
C LEU A 51 -11.95 -19.60 -17.90
N ASN A 52 -13.10 -19.21 -17.34
CA ASN A 52 -14.38 -19.91 -17.53
C ASN A 52 -14.33 -21.39 -17.08
N LEU A 53 -13.47 -21.69 -16.09
CA LEU A 53 -13.21 -23.02 -15.55
C LEU A 53 -14.24 -23.44 -14.49
N GLN A 54 -15.24 -22.60 -14.19
CA GLN A 54 -16.37 -22.91 -13.31
C GLN A 54 -17.17 -24.16 -13.73
N LYS A 55 -17.01 -24.62 -14.98
CA LYS A 55 -17.66 -25.86 -15.49
C LYS A 55 -17.15 -27.14 -14.81
N TYR A 56 -16.02 -27.07 -14.11
CA TYR A 56 -15.54 -28.17 -13.28
C TYR A 56 -16.13 -28.01 -11.88
N ASP A 57 -17.10 -28.86 -11.55
CA ASP A 57 -17.76 -28.88 -10.24
C ASP A 57 -16.71 -29.12 -9.14
N THR A 58 -16.37 -28.06 -8.40
CA THR A 58 -15.30 -28.03 -7.39
C THR A 58 -15.75 -28.63 -6.05
N ALA A 59 -17.02 -28.99 -5.90
CA ALA A 59 -17.58 -29.60 -4.69
C ALA A 59 -17.21 -31.08 -4.51
N TYR A 60 -16.69 -31.75 -5.55
CA TYR A 60 -16.30 -33.16 -5.48
C TYR A 60 -14.77 -33.33 -5.55
N PRO A 61 -14.12 -34.00 -4.58
CA PRO A 61 -12.70 -34.31 -4.65
C PRO A 61 -12.47 -35.43 -5.69
N SER A 62 -12.38 -35.07 -6.96
CA SER A 62 -11.95 -35.96 -8.03
C SER A 62 -10.44 -35.84 -8.26
N LYS A 63 -9.80 -36.90 -8.80
CA LYS A 63 -8.37 -36.87 -9.16
C LYS A 63 -8.04 -35.73 -10.14
N TRP A 64 -9.01 -35.30 -10.94
CA TRP A 64 -8.90 -34.17 -11.87
C TRP A 64 -8.92 -32.82 -11.16
N ASN A 65 -9.80 -32.64 -10.16
CA ASN A 65 -9.82 -31.42 -9.36
C ASN A 65 -8.52 -31.26 -8.56
N LEU A 66 -8.01 -32.36 -7.98
CA LEU A 66 -6.70 -32.37 -7.33
C LEU A 66 -5.57 -32.00 -8.30
N ALA A 67 -5.58 -32.55 -9.53
CA ALA A 67 -4.60 -32.22 -10.54
C ALA A 67 -4.68 -30.75 -10.99
N VAL A 68 -5.88 -30.19 -11.10
CA VAL A 68 -6.09 -28.75 -11.38
C VAL A 68 -5.57 -27.90 -10.23
N TYR A 69 -5.91 -28.20 -8.97
CA TYR A 69 -5.36 -27.48 -7.82
C TYR A 69 -3.84 -27.58 -7.75
N VAL A 70 -3.28 -28.77 -7.94
CA VAL A 70 -1.82 -28.96 -7.98
C VAL A 70 -1.20 -28.19 -9.13
N THR A 71 -1.83 -28.15 -10.31
CA THR A 71 -1.32 -27.40 -11.46
C THR A 71 -1.41 -25.89 -11.23
N VAL A 72 -2.52 -25.39 -10.66
CA VAL A 72 -2.67 -23.97 -10.30
C VAL A 72 -1.68 -23.58 -9.20
N VAL A 73 -1.47 -24.44 -8.20
CA VAL A 73 -0.48 -24.24 -7.15
C VAL A 73 0.93 -24.29 -7.74
N LEU A 74 1.23 -25.21 -8.66
CA LEU A 74 2.54 -25.31 -9.32
C LEU A 74 2.79 -24.16 -10.29
N LEU A 75 1.78 -23.68 -11.01
CA LEU A 75 1.85 -22.49 -11.86
C LEU A 75 1.94 -21.22 -11.01
N GLY A 76 1.21 -21.15 -9.90
CA GLY A 76 1.32 -20.08 -8.90
C GLY A 76 2.71 -20.06 -8.28
N LEU A 77 3.24 -21.22 -7.87
CA LEU A 77 4.61 -21.40 -7.43
C LEU A 77 5.57 -20.97 -8.54
N ALA A 78 5.43 -21.43 -9.78
CA ALA A 78 6.31 -21.09 -10.90
C ALA A 78 6.26 -19.61 -11.33
N ALA A 79 5.11 -18.95 -11.18
CA ALA A 79 4.94 -17.52 -11.44
C ALA A 79 5.45 -16.64 -10.29
N VAL A 80 5.52 -17.21 -9.09
CA VAL A 80 6.13 -16.61 -7.89
C VAL A 80 7.62 -16.92 -7.80
N LEU A 81 8.09 -18.03 -8.37
CA LEU A 81 9.48 -18.47 -8.36
C LEU A 81 10.33 -17.34 -8.98
N PRO A 82 11.06 -16.59 -8.15
CA PRO A 82 11.80 -15.46 -8.65
C PRO A 82 12.94 -16.01 -9.53
N SER A 83 13.27 -15.27 -10.59
CA SER A 83 14.65 -15.31 -11.10
C SER A 83 15.60 -15.12 -9.91
N PRO A 84 16.87 -15.60 -9.93
CA PRO A 84 17.80 -15.37 -8.82
C PRO A 84 17.87 -13.90 -8.37
N SER A 85 17.62 -12.96 -9.28
CA SER A 85 17.52 -11.51 -9.05
C SER A 85 16.19 -10.99 -8.49
N GLY A 86 15.12 -11.78 -8.47
CA GLY A 86 13.79 -11.30 -8.09
C GLY A 86 13.19 -10.32 -9.10
N VAL A 87 12.31 -9.44 -8.62
CA VAL A 87 11.84 -8.26 -9.36
C VAL A 87 12.87 -7.15 -9.21
N MET A 88 13.44 -6.70 -10.31
CA MET A 88 14.43 -5.63 -10.37
C MET A 88 13.77 -4.28 -10.64
N LEU A 89 13.71 -3.44 -9.61
CA LEU A 89 13.24 -2.07 -9.68
C LEU A 89 14.39 -1.11 -10.07
N PRO A 90 14.11 0.01 -10.75
CA PRO A 90 15.14 1.00 -11.09
C PRO A 90 15.72 1.68 -9.84
N ASN A 91 16.96 2.16 -9.94
CA ASN A 91 17.60 2.96 -8.89
C ASN A 91 17.25 4.44 -9.05
N HIS A 92 15.99 4.78 -8.83
CA HIS A 92 15.51 6.16 -8.85
C HIS A 92 15.79 6.88 -7.53
N PRO A 93 15.88 8.22 -7.51
CA PRO A 93 16.13 8.98 -6.28
C PRO A 93 14.99 8.80 -5.25
N ILE A 94 13.74 8.70 -5.70
CA ILE A 94 12.58 8.49 -4.84
C ILE A 94 12.13 7.03 -4.93
N ARG A 95 12.35 6.29 -3.85
CA ARG A 95 11.91 4.89 -3.71
C ARG A 95 11.11 4.81 -2.44
N ILE A 96 9.79 4.75 -2.57
CA ILE A 96 8.85 4.76 -1.45
C ILE A 96 8.45 3.33 -1.14
N ALA A 97 8.57 2.91 0.11
CA ALA A 97 7.94 1.71 0.61
C ALA A 97 6.67 2.07 1.38
N THR A 98 5.54 1.57 0.90
CA THR A 98 4.25 1.74 1.56
C THR A 98 3.81 0.37 2.07
N PRO A 99 4.09 0.00 3.32
CA PRO A 99 3.50 -1.18 3.94
C PRO A 99 1.98 -1.00 4.12
N GLU A 100 1.23 -2.11 4.21
CA GLU A 100 -0.21 -2.05 4.52
C GLU A 100 -0.49 -1.39 5.88
N SER A 101 0.47 -1.51 6.80
CA SER A 101 0.47 -0.85 8.11
C SER A 101 1.87 -0.95 8.72
N PRO A 102 2.18 -0.22 9.80
CA PRO A 102 3.42 -0.46 10.55
C PRO A 102 3.60 -1.93 10.97
N ASP A 103 2.53 -2.60 11.40
CA ASP A 103 2.60 -3.97 11.92
C ASP A 103 2.82 -5.04 10.82
N SER A 104 2.54 -4.73 9.54
CA SER A 104 2.82 -5.67 8.43
C SER A 104 4.32 -5.81 8.16
N SER A 105 5.13 -4.85 8.59
CA SER A 105 6.55 -4.78 8.23
C SER A 105 7.50 -4.67 9.42
N PHE A 106 7.06 -4.04 10.50
CA PHE A 106 7.90 -3.75 11.65
C PHE A 106 7.45 -4.50 12.91
N ILE A 107 8.34 -4.63 13.87
CA ILE A 107 8.03 -5.11 15.22
C ILE A 107 8.34 -3.93 16.15
N PRO A 108 7.40 -3.52 17.03
CA PRO A 108 7.60 -2.37 17.91
C PRO A 108 8.83 -2.60 18.80
N GLY A 109 9.70 -1.58 18.90
CA GLY A 109 10.95 -1.61 19.67
C GLY A 109 12.08 -2.48 19.11
N SER A 110 11.94 -3.05 17.90
CA SER A 110 12.95 -3.94 17.31
C SER A 110 13.77 -3.26 16.21
N GLU A 111 14.97 -2.82 16.54
CA GLU A 111 15.95 -2.30 15.55
C GLU A 111 16.30 -3.33 14.48
N GLU A 112 16.36 -4.62 14.85
CA GLU A 112 16.59 -5.71 13.90
C GLU A 112 15.48 -5.79 12.84
N SER A 113 14.22 -5.57 13.23
CA SER A 113 13.10 -5.55 12.28
C SER A 113 13.24 -4.41 11.27
N VAL A 114 13.75 -3.25 11.70
CA VAL A 114 14.02 -2.10 10.82
C VAL A 114 15.15 -2.44 9.85
N ASP A 115 16.25 -3.00 10.34
CA ASP A 115 17.40 -3.39 9.51
C ASP A 115 17.02 -4.44 8.46
N GLN A 116 16.20 -5.42 8.84
CA GLN A 116 15.70 -6.45 7.92
C GLN A 116 14.82 -5.85 6.82
N PHE A 117 13.89 -4.94 7.16
CA PHE A 117 13.06 -4.24 6.19
C PHE A 117 13.89 -3.45 5.18
N LEU A 118 14.87 -2.68 5.66
CA LEU A 118 15.71 -1.85 4.80
C LEU A 118 16.62 -2.68 3.90
N LYS A 119 17.14 -3.78 4.42
CA LYS A 119 17.89 -4.76 3.63
C LYS A 119 17.02 -5.39 2.53
N HIS A 120 15.74 -5.64 2.82
CA HIS A 120 14.83 -6.27 1.88
C HIS A 120 14.37 -5.33 0.75
N TYR A 121 14.07 -4.06 1.05
CA TYR A 121 13.49 -3.14 0.06
C TYR A 121 14.43 -2.07 -0.50
N ASN A 122 15.52 -1.71 0.21
CA ASN A 122 16.48 -0.67 -0.21
C ASN A 122 15.80 0.62 -0.72
N VAL A 123 15.01 1.24 0.16
CA VAL A 123 14.20 2.43 -0.13
C VAL A 123 14.81 3.72 0.42
N THR A 124 14.35 4.87 -0.07
CA THR A 124 14.71 6.20 0.44
C THR A 124 13.60 6.81 1.29
N HIS A 125 12.37 6.35 1.11
CA HIS A 125 11.19 6.83 1.81
C HIS A 125 10.38 5.66 2.39
N VAL A 126 9.79 5.84 3.57
CA VAL A 126 8.85 4.90 4.18
C VAL A 126 7.58 5.62 4.57
N VAL A 127 6.44 5.05 4.22
CA VAL A 127 5.12 5.58 4.59
C VAL A 127 4.57 4.75 5.74
N LEU A 128 4.32 5.35 6.90
CA LEU A 128 3.61 4.67 8.00
C LEU A 128 2.12 4.97 7.88
N VAL A 129 1.34 3.96 7.49
CA VAL A 129 -0.05 4.16 7.08
C VAL A 129 -1.04 3.94 8.23
N PHE A 130 -1.98 4.88 8.37
CA PHE A 130 -3.03 4.86 9.38
C PHE A 130 -4.41 5.11 8.77
N SER A 131 -5.44 4.76 9.53
CA SER A 131 -6.83 5.10 9.22
C SER A 131 -7.10 6.61 9.35
N PRO A 132 -8.16 7.12 8.72
CA PRO A 132 -8.56 8.52 8.90
C PRO A 132 -8.95 8.83 10.35
N ASP A 133 -9.39 7.84 11.12
CA ASP A 133 -9.76 8.03 12.51
C ASP A 133 -8.58 8.21 13.44
N PHE A 134 -7.39 7.73 13.08
CA PHE A 134 -6.17 8.12 13.79
C PHE A 134 -6.00 9.64 13.79
N VAL A 135 -6.28 10.27 12.65
CA VAL A 135 -6.26 11.72 12.50
C VAL A 135 -7.43 12.34 13.26
N ASN A 136 -8.67 11.93 12.97
CA ASN A 136 -9.87 12.56 13.54
C ASN A 136 -9.88 12.57 15.08
N THR A 137 -9.45 11.47 15.68
CA THR A 137 -9.47 11.29 17.14
C THR A 137 -8.18 11.75 17.82
N TYR A 138 -7.24 12.35 17.08
CA TYR A 138 -6.00 12.85 17.67
C TYR A 138 -6.23 14.08 18.55
N GLU A 139 -5.95 13.93 19.85
CA GLU A 139 -6.08 14.98 20.86
C GLU A 139 -4.73 15.49 21.37
N GLY A 140 -3.62 14.91 20.92
CA GLY A 140 -2.26 15.22 21.33
C GLY A 140 -1.45 13.95 21.56
N PHE A 141 -0.13 14.11 21.69
CA PHE A 141 0.76 12.98 21.90
C PHE A 141 0.58 12.39 23.30
N ASP A 142 0.17 11.13 23.35
CA ASP A 142 0.09 10.31 24.56
C ASP A 142 0.89 9.03 24.32
N PRO A 143 2.06 8.87 24.97
CA PRO A 143 2.98 7.77 24.68
C PRO A 143 2.34 6.39 24.89
N ASP A 144 1.38 6.25 25.81
CA ASP A 144 0.76 4.97 26.17
C ASP A 144 -0.51 4.67 25.34
N GLN A 145 -0.98 5.63 24.55
CA GLN A 145 -2.20 5.49 23.75
C GLN A 145 -2.02 4.41 22.66
N ASP A 146 -2.88 3.39 22.71
CA ASP A 146 -2.93 2.31 21.72
C ASP A 146 -3.39 2.86 20.36
N VAL A 147 -2.60 2.57 19.32
CA VAL A 147 -2.85 2.96 17.91
C VAL A 147 -3.11 1.76 16.99
N THR A 148 -2.98 0.52 17.47
CA THR A 148 -3.15 -0.69 16.65
C THR A 148 -4.53 -0.78 16.00
N ARG A 149 -5.56 -0.19 16.65
CA ARG A 149 -6.92 -0.13 16.08
C ARG A 149 -7.01 0.66 14.77
N TYR A 150 -6.05 1.52 14.47
CA TYR A 150 -6.01 2.32 13.25
C TYR A 150 -5.19 1.68 12.12
N PHE A 151 -4.62 0.51 12.34
CA PHE A 151 -3.86 -0.20 11.30
C PHE A 151 -4.79 -1.02 10.41
N ARG A 152 -4.53 -0.99 9.10
CA ARG A 152 -5.26 -1.80 8.13
C ARG A 152 -4.91 -3.28 8.24
N PHE A 153 -3.64 -3.58 8.46
CA PHE A 153 -3.17 -4.92 8.77
C PHE A 153 -2.72 -4.98 10.24
N ARG A 154 -3.03 -6.05 10.94
CA ARG A 154 -2.52 -6.27 12.29
C ARG A 154 -2.40 -7.75 12.63
N ILE A 155 -1.40 -8.06 13.42
CA ILE A 155 -1.20 -9.36 14.05
C ILE A 155 -1.61 -9.17 15.52
N GLU A 156 -2.64 -9.92 15.95
CA GLU A 156 -3.27 -9.78 17.27
C GLU A 156 -2.35 -9.82 18.52
N PRO A 157 -1.13 -10.41 18.55
CA PRO A 157 -0.32 -10.42 19.76
C PRO A 157 0.47 -9.13 20.04
N ASN A 158 0.64 -8.18 19.10
CA ASN A 158 1.44 -6.97 19.33
C ASN A 158 0.54 -5.73 19.39
N ARG A 159 0.54 -5.04 20.53
CA ARG A 159 -0.02 -3.69 20.63
C ARG A 159 1.05 -2.67 20.29
N TRP A 160 0.65 -1.64 19.57
CA TRP A 160 1.46 -0.49 19.21
C TRP A 160 0.92 0.71 19.96
N SER A 161 1.83 1.40 20.63
CA SER A 161 1.57 2.69 21.27
C SER A 161 2.02 3.84 20.37
N GLN A 162 1.64 5.08 20.71
CA GLN A 162 2.20 6.25 20.02
C GLN A 162 3.72 6.37 20.24
N ALA A 163 4.23 5.96 21.41
CA ALA A 163 5.67 5.92 21.65
C ALA A 163 6.40 4.96 20.70
N ASP A 164 5.80 3.80 20.40
CA ASP A 164 6.38 2.84 19.45
C ASP A 164 6.42 3.40 18.02
N VAL A 165 5.37 4.13 17.60
CA VAL A 165 5.36 4.79 16.28
C VAL A 165 6.44 5.86 16.22
N ARG A 166 6.56 6.69 17.26
CA ARG A 166 7.60 7.73 17.33
C ARG A 166 9.00 7.14 17.30
N TRP A 167 9.24 6.07 18.07
CA TRP A 167 10.49 5.31 18.02
C TRP A 167 10.78 4.83 16.59
N LEU A 168 9.81 4.25 15.90
CA LEU A 168 10.00 3.75 14.54
C LEU A 168 10.37 4.89 13.57
N VAL A 169 9.72 6.05 13.68
CA VAL A 169 10.05 7.24 12.88
C VAL A 169 11.50 7.66 13.14
N GLU A 170 11.90 7.79 14.41
CA GLU A 170 13.26 8.18 14.78
C GLU A 170 14.31 7.17 14.29
N SER A 171 14.05 5.86 14.43
CA SER A 171 14.95 4.79 14.00
C SER A 171 15.12 4.70 12.48
N LEU A 172 14.07 4.96 11.70
CA LEU A 172 14.15 5.03 10.24
C LEU A 172 14.93 6.28 9.79
N LYS A 173 14.67 7.43 10.41
CA LYS A 173 15.37 8.69 10.10
C LYS A 173 16.84 8.65 10.46
N ALA A 174 17.20 7.99 11.57
CA ALA A 174 18.59 7.76 11.96
C ALA A 174 19.39 6.97 10.91
N ARG A 175 18.70 6.21 10.05
CA ARG A 175 19.28 5.47 8.92
C ARG A 175 19.22 6.25 7.59
N GLY A 176 18.85 7.53 7.64
CA GLY A 176 18.85 8.45 6.50
C GLY A 176 17.61 8.36 5.61
N LEU A 177 16.50 7.76 6.09
CA LEU A 177 15.26 7.71 5.34
C LEU A 177 14.36 8.91 5.64
N THR A 178 13.57 9.30 4.64
CA THR A 178 12.42 10.19 4.81
C THR A 178 11.23 9.38 5.28
N VAL A 179 10.55 9.79 6.35
CA VAL A 179 9.39 9.07 6.89
C VAL A 179 8.13 9.90 6.75
N LEU A 180 7.14 9.37 6.03
CA LEU A 180 5.89 10.06 5.71
C LEU A 180 4.73 9.48 6.53
N LEU A 181 3.84 10.36 6.99
CA LEU A 181 2.56 9.97 7.58
C LEU A 181 1.60 9.56 6.45
N GLY A 182 1.31 8.27 6.34
CA GLY A 182 0.33 7.75 5.40
C GLY A 182 -1.07 7.76 5.98
N VAL A 183 -2.06 8.22 5.21
CA VAL A 183 -3.46 8.23 5.66
C VAL A 183 -4.40 7.76 4.56
N TYR A 184 -5.21 6.74 4.87
CA TYR A 184 -6.33 6.34 4.02
C TYR A 184 -7.45 7.38 4.10
N LEU A 185 -7.89 7.90 2.96
CA LEU A 185 -8.98 8.88 2.86
C LEU A 185 -10.33 8.23 2.56
N LYS A 186 -10.56 7.06 3.16
CA LYS A 186 -11.75 6.23 2.96
C LYS A 186 -12.16 5.53 4.25
N ALA A 187 -13.46 5.54 4.54
CA ALA A 187 -14.07 4.89 5.70
C ALA A 187 -14.39 3.40 5.41
N GLU A 188 -13.38 2.61 4.99
CA GLU A 188 -13.58 1.20 4.63
C GLU A 188 -13.94 0.33 5.85
N GLY A 189 -13.37 0.63 7.01
CA GLY A 189 -13.65 -0.07 8.26
C GLY A 189 -13.03 -1.47 8.35
N PRO A 190 -13.50 -2.30 9.30
CA PRO A 190 -13.00 -3.66 9.49
C PRO A 190 -13.43 -4.61 8.36
N ILE A 191 -12.50 -5.46 7.92
CA ILE A 191 -12.66 -6.46 6.85
C ILE A 191 -12.55 -7.87 7.46
N TYR A 192 -13.61 -8.67 7.31
CA TYR A 192 -13.73 -10.01 7.91
C TYR A 192 -13.47 -11.17 6.93
N LYS A 193 -12.47 -11.04 6.04
CA LYS A 193 -12.22 -12.06 5.00
C LYS A 193 -11.20 -13.14 5.42
N TYR A 194 -10.12 -12.75 6.10
CA TYR A 194 -8.99 -13.62 6.47
C TYR A 194 -8.57 -13.46 7.94
N GLY A 195 -9.55 -13.20 8.80
CA GLY A 195 -9.38 -12.69 10.18
C GLY A 195 -10.02 -11.32 10.32
N VAL A 196 -9.84 -10.67 11.48
CA VAL A 196 -10.30 -9.28 11.70
C VAL A 196 -9.20 -8.32 11.27
N GLN A 197 -9.15 -8.05 9.97
CA GLN A 197 -8.30 -7.03 9.37
C GLN A 197 -9.09 -5.73 9.19
N GLY A 198 -8.45 -4.70 8.63
CA GLY A 198 -9.01 -3.36 8.51
C GLY A 198 -8.90 -2.55 9.80
N PHE A 199 -9.26 -1.28 9.70
CA PHE A 199 -9.06 -0.29 10.75
C PHE A 199 -10.40 0.23 11.31
N SER A 200 -10.34 0.81 12.50
CA SER A 200 -11.46 1.50 13.12
C SER A 200 -11.86 2.76 12.35
N VAL A 201 -13.16 2.96 12.24
CA VAL A 201 -13.85 4.11 11.63
C VAL A 201 -14.98 4.61 12.54
N ASP A 202 -14.91 4.30 13.83
CA ASP A 202 -15.97 4.52 14.83
C ASP A 202 -16.36 6.01 14.93
N TRP A 203 -15.37 6.91 14.84
CA TRP A 203 -15.63 8.35 14.88
C TRP A 203 -16.34 8.80 13.60
N LEU A 204 -15.91 8.31 12.44
CA LEU A 204 -16.56 8.58 11.16
C LEU A 204 -17.98 8.00 11.12
N GLU A 205 -18.23 6.85 11.73
CA GLU A 205 -19.58 6.27 11.86
C GLU A 205 -20.54 7.17 12.65
N SER A 206 -20.04 7.94 13.62
CA SER A 206 -20.82 8.98 14.30
C SER A 206 -20.96 10.29 13.51
N HIS A 207 -20.19 10.48 12.43
CA HIS A 207 -20.19 11.66 11.56
C HIS A 207 -20.51 11.29 10.11
N GLN A 208 -21.62 10.59 9.89
CA GLN A 208 -21.98 10.03 8.57
C GLN A 208 -22.10 11.07 7.45
N ASN A 209 -22.33 12.35 7.77
CA ASN A 209 -22.35 13.45 6.81
C ASN A 209 -20.98 13.75 6.18
N LEU A 210 -19.89 13.17 6.71
CA LEU A 210 -18.55 13.25 6.15
C LEU A 210 -18.21 12.07 5.23
N ILE A 211 -19.10 11.07 5.15
CA ILE A 211 -18.88 9.85 4.38
C ILE A 211 -19.75 9.89 3.12
N GLY A 212 -19.10 9.93 1.96
CA GLY A 212 -19.74 9.87 0.66
C GLY A 212 -20.03 8.45 0.17
N PHE A 213 -20.48 8.38 -1.08
CA PHE A 213 -20.64 7.11 -1.78
C PHE A 213 -19.30 6.34 -1.82
N ARG A 214 -19.36 5.01 -1.78
CA ARG A 214 -18.19 4.12 -1.64
C ARG A 214 -17.28 4.43 -0.44
N LYS A 215 -17.78 5.14 0.58
CA LYS A 215 -17.04 5.48 1.80
C LYS A 215 -15.92 6.49 1.61
N ILE A 216 -15.88 7.22 0.49
CA ILE A 216 -14.90 8.32 0.30
C ILE A 216 -15.21 9.44 1.29
N LEU A 217 -14.18 10.07 1.82
CA LEU A 217 -14.32 11.20 2.74
C LEU A 217 -14.61 12.51 2.00
N LEU A 218 -15.56 13.28 2.52
CA LEU A 218 -16.04 14.53 1.92
C LEU A 218 -15.41 15.74 2.61
N PHE A 219 -14.21 16.19 2.18
CA PHE A 219 -13.52 17.31 2.83
C PHE A 219 -14.15 18.68 2.55
N ASN A 220 -15.05 18.76 1.57
CA ASN A 220 -15.91 19.92 1.35
C ASN A 220 -17.09 20.02 2.35
N SER A 221 -17.29 19.02 3.22
CA SER A 221 -18.30 19.07 4.28
C SER A 221 -17.88 19.96 5.46
N THR A 222 -18.84 20.26 6.34
CA THR A 222 -18.60 21.04 7.57
C THR A 222 -18.90 20.22 8.82
N LEU A 223 -18.13 20.49 9.86
CA LEU A 223 -18.29 19.98 11.21
C LEU A 223 -18.93 21.07 12.08
N SER A 224 -20.01 20.71 12.77
CA SER A 224 -20.64 21.57 13.78
C SER A 224 -19.84 21.45 15.07
N ALA A 225 -19.09 22.48 15.45
CA ALA A 225 -18.43 22.47 16.76
C ALA A 225 -19.44 22.69 17.88
N SER A 226 -19.15 22.11 19.06
CA SER A 226 -19.95 22.26 20.28
C SER A 226 -20.08 23.70 20.79
N ASN A 227 -19.24 24.62 20.29
CA ASN A 227 -19.30 26.06 20.57
C ASN A 227 -20.11 26.87 19.53
N GLY A 228 -20.78 26.21 18.58
CA GLY A 228 -21.60 26.86 17.55
C GLY A 228 -20.83 27.42 16.35
N LYS A 229 -19.50 27.26 16.26
CA LYS A 229 -18.73 27.61 15.06
C LYS A 229 -18.61 26.41 14.13
N ASN A 230 -19.01 26.57 12.87
CA ASN A 230 -18.78 25.55 11.85
C ASN A 230 -17.32 25.64 11.36
N VAL A 231 -16.64 24.51 11.30
CA VAL A 231 -15.30 24.38 10.72
C VAL A 231 -15.40 23.42 9.53
N THR A 232 -14.69 23.71 8.43
CA THR A 232 -14.63 22.78 7.30
C THR A 232 -13.92 21.50 7.72
N TYR A 233 -14.37 20.35 7.23
CA TYR A 233 -13.73 19.09 7.58
C TYR A 233 -12.28 19.07 7.09
N ALA A 234 -12.01 19.64 5.90
CA ALA A 234 -10.66 19.89 5.40
C ALA A 234 -9.73 20.54 6.44
N LYS A 235 -10.15 21.69 7.00
CA LYS A 235 -9.34 22.42 7.98
C LYS A 235 -9.17 21.65 9.29
N TYR A 236 -10.26 21.05 9.78
CA TYR A 236 -10.21 20.23 10.98
C TYR A 236 -9.20 19.08 10.86
N PHE A 237 -9.15 18.45 9.69
CA PHE A 237 -8.29 17.32 9.38
C PHE A 237 -6.85 17.76 9.13
N SER A 238 -6.61 18.83 8.37
CA SER A 238 -5.27 19.38 8.13
C SER A 238 -4.59 19.83 9.42
N ASP A 239 -5.30 20.56 10.29
CA ASP A 239 -4.79 21.01 11.60
C ASP A 239 -4.40 19.83 12.52
N ARG A 240 -4.98 18.64 12.31
CA ARG A 240 -4.62 17.42 13.05
C ARG A 240 -3.46 16.69 12.43
N LEU A 241 -3.45 16.57 11.09
CA LEU A 241 -2.31 16.01 10.36
C LEU A 241 -1.02 16.72 10.73
N GLU A 242 -1.03 18.06 10.76
CA GLU A 242 0.16 18.86 11.11
C GLU A 242 0.66 18.58 12.52
N ARG A 243 -0.26 18.55 13.50
CA ARG A 243 0.10 18.21 14.88
C ARG A 243 0.70 16.81 14.99
N ILE A 244 0.14 15.82 14.29
CA ILE A 244 0.71 14.46 14.25
C ILE A 244 2.10 14.49 13.60
N ILE A 245 2.27 15.22 12.49
CA ILE A 245 3.56 15.34 11.82
C ILE A 245 4.62 15.92 12.76
N GLU A 246 4.28 16.96 13.51
CA GLU A 246 5.17 17.61 14.48
C GLU A 246 5.47 16.70 15.68
N ASP A 247 4.45 16.13 16.31
CA ASP A 247 4.56 15.35 17.55
C ASP A 247 5.36 14.05 17.37
N PHE A 248 5.20 13.39 16.22
CA PHE A 248 5.91 12.15 15.89
C PHE A 248 7.18 12.38 15.08
N GLY A 249 7.40 13.58 14.54
CA GLY A 249 8.58 13.94 13.78
C GLY A 249 8.60 13.45 12.33
N PHE A 250 7.44 13.28 11.70
CA PHE A 250 7.31 12.93 10.29
C PHE A 250 7.88 14.03 9.37
N ASP A 251 8.32 13.63 8.18
CA ASP A 251 8.89 14.53 7.18
C ASP A 251 7.87 15.05 6.18
N GLY A 252 6.66 14.48 6.13
CA GLY A 252 5.59 14.87 5.22
C GLY A 252 4.37 13.98 5.35
N VAL A 253 3.42 14.17 4.43
CA VAL A 253 2.16 13.40 4.38
C VAL A 253 2.05 12.63 3.08
N TYR A 254 1.43 11.46 3.13
CA TYR A 254 1.11 10.62 1.99
C TYR A 254 -0.39 10.27 2.02
N LEU A 255 -1.17 10.87 1.12
CA LEU A 255 -2.63 10.75 1.09
C LEU A 255 -3.08 9.65 0.13
N MET A 256 -3.84 8.68 0.64
CA MET A 256 -4.16 7.43 -0.06
C MET A 256 -5.65 7.23 -0.26
N ALA A 257 -6.03 6.42 -1.26
CA ALA A 257 -7.38 5.88 -1.41
C ALA A 257 -8.53 6.92 -1.39
N TRP A 258 -8.28 8.11 -1.92
CA TRP A 258 -9.28 9.18 -2.01
C TRP A 258 -10.28 9.02 -3.16
N ASP A 259 -9.98 8.11 -4.10
CA ASP A 259 -10.74 7.91 -5.34
C ASP A 259 -11.41 6.54 -5.41
N ASP A 260 -12.53 6.44 -6.14
CA ASP A 260 -13.17 5.16 -6.49
C ASP A 260 -13.81 5.26 -7.89
N TRP A 261 -13.38 4.40 -8.82
CA TRP A 261 -13.77 4.48 -10.24
C TRP A 261 -15.27 4.34 -10.47
N ARG A 262 -16.00 3.77 -9.52
CA ARG A 262 -17.45 3.53 -9.60
C ARG A 262 -18.28 4.76 -9.24
N ILE A 263 -17.64 5.87 -8.88
CA ILE A 263 -18.32 7.14 -8.61
C ILE A 263 -18.33 7.99 -9.89
N ASN A 264 -19.53 8.42 -10.27
CA ASN A 264 -19.73 9.31 -11.41
C ASN A 264 -19.49 10.77 -11.02
N GLY A 265 -18.97 11.56 -11.95
CA GLY A 265 -18.75 13.00 -11.77
C GLY A 265 -17.32 13.36 -11.31
N ASP A 266 -17.13 14.62 -10.95
CA ASP A 266 -15.85 15.14 -10.45
C ASP A 266 -15.61 14.63 -9.02
N ARG A 267 -14.69 13.70 -8.84
CA ARG A 267 -14.38 13.09 -7.54
C ARG A 267 -13.34 13.91 -6.77
N LEU A 268 -12.47 14.60 -7.50
CA LEU A 268 -11.40 15.42 -6.94
C LEU A 268 -11.94 16.59 -6.12
N GLN A 269 -13.14 17.09 -6.44
CA GLN A 269 -13.82 18.14 -5.67
C GLN A 269 -13.96 17.83 -4.17
N HIS A 270 -13.97 16.55 -3.78
CA HIS A 270 -14.06 16.13 -2.38
C HIS A 270 -12.71 16.13 -1.66
N LEU A 271 -11.61 15.96 -2.39
CA LEU A 271 -10.25 15.96 -1.85
C LEU A 271 -9.62 17.36 -1.89
N LYS A 272 -9.86 18.13 -2.96
CA LYS A 272 -9.22 19.42 -3.22
C LYS A 272 -9.18 20.38 -2.01
N PRO A 273 -10.28 20.55 -1.25
CA PRO A 273 -10.25 21.41 -0.07
C PRO A 273 -9.21 21.00 1.00
N LEU A 274 -8.94 19.69 1.15
CA LEU A 274 -7.90 19.21 2.06
C LEU A 274 -6.51 19.57 1.55
N LEU A 275 -6.25 19.40 0.25
CA LEU A 275 -4.95 19.74 -0.36
C LEU A 275 -4.68 21.24 -0.25
N GLU A 276 -5.66 22.07 -0.59
CA GLU A 276 -5.58 23.53 -0.46
C GLU A 276 -5.31 23.94 1.00
N SER A 277 -5.97 23.29 1.96
CA SER A 277 -5.75 23.55 3.40
C SER A 277 -4.32 23.19 3.79
N LEU A 278 -3.86 21.98 3.47
CA LEU A 278 -2.49 21.52 3.78
C LEU A 278 -1.41 22.39 3.11
N ARG A 279 -1.62 22.81 1.87
CA ARG A 279 -0.68 23.67 1.14
C ARG A 279 -0.55 25.05 1.77
N GLN A 280 -1.62 25.56 2.38
CA GLN A 280 -1.61 26.85 3.06
C GLN A 280 -0.96 26.79 4.46
N SER A 281 -1.14 25.68 5.19
CA SER A 281 -0.75 25.58 6.59
C SER A 281 0.58 24.84 6.81
N SER A 282 1.01 23.97 5.88
CA SER A 282 2.20 23.13 6.02
C SER A 282 3.33 23.51 5.06
N LEU A 283 4.56 23.51 5.58
CA LEU A 283 5.78 23.56 4.76
C LEU A 283 6.32 22.17 4.40
N LYS A 284 5.62 21.10 4.81
CA LYS A 284 6.07 19.73 4.62
C LYS A 284 5.59 19.18 3.27
N PRO A 285 6.37 18.33 2.60
CA PRO A 285 5.99 17.74 1.33
C PRO A 285 4.69 16.93 1.42
N ILE A 286 3.84 17.11 0.40
CA ILE A 286 2.57 16.44 0.21
C ILE A 286 2.71 15.44 -0.93
N PHE A 287 2.61 14.16 -0.60
CA PHE A 287 2.44 13.07 -1.57
C PHE A 287 0.97 12.69 -1.64
N VAL A 288 0.44 12.49 -2.83
CA VAL A 288 -0.96 12.08 -3.03
C VAL A 288 -1.03 10.98 -4.08
N GLU A 289 -1.81 9.93 -3.82
CA GLU A 289 -2.08 8.93 -4.84
C GLU A 289 -2.87 9.54 -6.00
N GLY A 290 -2.64 9.06 -7.22
CA GLY A 290 -3.45 9.39 -8.38
C GLY A 290 -4.85 8.75 -8.31
N PRO A 291 -5.74 9.15 -9.24
CA PRO A 291 -7.07 8.54 -9.38
C PRO A 291 -6.98 7.03 -9.68
N GLU A 292 -8.05 6.26 -9.39
CA GLU A 292 -8.08 4.81 -9.61
C GLU A 292 -8.00 4.42 -11.09
N LEU A 293 -8.56 5.28 -11.96
CA LEU A 293 -8.38 5.22 -13.40
C LEU A 293 -7.56 6.43 -13.83
N LEU A 294 -6.75 6.29 -14.88
CA LEU A 294 -5.99 7.40 -15.44
C LEU A 294 -6.96 8.50 -15.90
N ASP A 295 -7.00 9.60 -15.14
CA ASP A 295 -7.75 10.79 -15.48
C ASP A 295 -6.80 11.98 -15.53
N ARG A 296 -6.56 12.47 -16.75
CA ARG A 296 -5.62 13.56 -17.01
C ARG A 296 -5.96 14.82 -16.22
N LYS A 297 -7.24 15.21 -16.22
CA LYS A 297 -7.67 16.45 -15.57
C LYS A 297 -7.35 16.40 -14.07
N SER A 298 -7.74 15.32 -13.41
CA SER A 298 -7.45 15.15 -11.98
C SER A 298 -5.95 15.11 -11.70
N ILE A 299 -5.14 14.45 -12.54
CA ILE A 299 -3.69 14.38 -12.33
C ILE A 299 -3.03 15.76 -12.43
N MET A 300 -3.43 16.59 -13.40
CA MET A 300 -2.92 17.96 -13.52
C MET A 300 -3.31 18.82 -12.32
N GLU A 301 -4.56 18.74 -11.86
CA GLU A 301 -5.01 19.48 -10.68
C GLU A 301 -4.31 19.00 -9.39
N LEU A 302 -4.02 17.70 -9.26
CA LEU A 302 -3.22 17.19 -8.15
C LEU A 302 -1.78 17.72 -8.19
N LEU A 303 -1.20 17.87 -9.39
CA LEU A 303 0.11 18.49 -9.57
C LEU A 303 0.11 20.01 -9.29
N GLU A 304 -1.03 20.67 -9.16
CA GLU A 304 -1.04 22.07 -8.71
C GLU A 304 -0.94 22.17 -7.18
N GLU A 305 -1.49 21.18 -6.46
CA GLU A 305 -1.73 21.26 -5.01
C GLU A 305 -0.88 20.31 -4.15
N SER A 306 -0.02 19.50 -4.77
CA SER A 306 0.85 18.53 -4.08
C SER A 306 2.29 18.63 -4.55
N ASP A 307 3.26 18.06 -3.83
CA ASP A 307 4.65 18.04 -4.27
C ASP A 307 4.91 16.84 -5.20
N TYR A 308 4.26 15.71 -4.93
CA TYR A 308 4.33 14.49 -5.74
C TYR A 308 2.98 13.82 -5.91
N VAL A 309 2.72 13.32 -7.12
CA VAL A 309 1.55 12.48 -7.43
C VAL A 309 2.02 11.07 -7.74
N VAL A 310 1.50 10.09 -7.00
CA VAL A 310 1.85 8.67 -7.15
C VAL A 310 0.75 7.95 -7.91
N LEU A 311 0.98 7.70 -9.20
CA LEU A 311 0.00 7.07 -10.07
C LEU A 311 -0.27 5.61 -9.66
N LYS A 312 -1.54 5.21 -9.72
CA LYS A 312 -1.98 3.83 -9.48
C LYS A 312 -1.75 2.98 -10.74
N THR A 313 -0.53 2.51 -10.91
CA THR A 313 -0.11 1.67 -12.05
C THR A 313 -0.21 0.18 -11.71
N ALA A 314 -1.42 -0.37 -11.82
CA ALA A 314 -1.71 -1.77 -11.48
C ALA A 314 -2.66 -2.45 -12.47
N PRO A 315 -2.43 -2.42 -13.79
CA PRO A 315 -3.40 -2.85 -14.80
C PRO A 315 -3.88 -4.29 -14.58
N LEU A 316 -3.00 -5.22 -14.18
CA LEU A 316 -3.41 -6.58 -13.84
C LEU A 316 -4.38 -6.63 -12.65
N ILE A 317 -4.02 -5.98 -11.55
CA ILE A 317 -4.82 -5.99 -10.31
C ILE A 317 -6.15 -5.26 -10.50
N THR A 318 -6.13 -4.10 -11.16
CA THR A 318 -7.33 -3.32 -11.51
C THR A 318 -8.31 -4.14 -12.33
N LYS A 319 -7.81 -4.91 -13.31
CA LYS A 319 -8.65 -5.77 -14.14
C LYS A 319 -9.15 -7.02 -13.42
N LEU A 320 -8.24 -7.80 -12.84
CA LEU A 320 -8.59 -9.11 -12.30
C LEU A 320 -9.33 -9.01 -10.97
N TYR A 321 -8.90 -8.10 -10.09
CA TYR A 321 -9.42 -8.02 -8.73
C TYR A 321 -10.53 -6.98 -8.56
N TYR A 322 -10.35 -5.80 -9.15
CA TYR A 322 -11.33 -4.71 -9.04
C TYR A 322 -12.39 -4.73 -10.15
N ALA A 323 -12.25 -5.60 -11.16
CA ALA A 323 -13.19 -5.79 -12.25
C ALA A 323 -13.60 -4.46 -12.90
N ALA A 324 -12.66 -3.51 -13.03
CA ALA A 324 -12.93 -2.26 -13.72
C ALA A 324 -13.32 -2.57 -15.17
N GLU A 325 -14.46 -2.01 -15.62
CA GLU A 325 -15.07 -2.34 -16.91
C GLU A 325 -14.26 -1.83 -18.12
N ASP A 326 -13.30 -0.94 -17.90
CA ASP A 326 -12.49 -0.40 -18.99
C ASP A 326 -11.51 -1.42 -19.56
N ASN A 327 -11.37 -1.35 -20.88
CA ASN A 327 -10.72 -2.28 -21.79
C ASN A 327 -9.18 -2.37 -21.56
N ALA A 328 -8.77 -2.83 -20.39
CA ALA A 328 -7.40 -2.83 -19.88
C ALA A 328 -6.63 -4.07 -20.39
N SER A 329 -6.15 -4.02 -21.63
CA SER A 329 -4.91 -4.74 -21.93
C SER A 329 -3.74 -3.89 -21.42
N LEU A 330 -2.63 -4.52 -21.01
CA LEU A 330 -1.40 -3.81 -20.63
C LEU A 330 -0.99 -2.79 -21.71
N LEU A 331 -1.22 -3.11 -22.98
CA LEU A 331 -0.93 -2.26 -24.14
C LEU A 331 -1.82 -1.01 -24.21
N ASN A 332 -3.11 -1.13 -23.89
CA ASN A 332 -4.01 0.03 -23.85
C ASN A 332 -3.62 0.96 -22.70
N TYR A 333 -3.35 0.39 -21.53
CA TYR A 333 -2.88 1.16 -20.38
C TYR A 333 -1.54 1.87 -20.68
N GLU A 334 -0.59 1.18 -21.32
CA GLU A 334 0.68 1.75 -21.78
C GLU A 334 0.47 2.92 -22.73
N ARG A 335 -0.42 2.78 -23.72
CA ARG A 335 -0.74 3.87 -24.66
C ARG A 335 -1.33 5.07 -23.95
N ASP A 336 -2.29 4.86 -23.06
CA ASP A 336 -2.99 5.94 -22.37
C ASP A 336 -2.05 6.64 -21.36
N LEU A 337 -1.16 5.89 -20.71
CA LEU A 337 -0.10 6.43 -19.85
C LEU A 337 0.95 7.23 -20.63
N THR A 338 1.33 6.76 -21.83
CA THR A 338 2.26 7.48 -22.71
C THR A 338 1.65 8.80 -23.17
N ALA A 339 0.39 8.78 -23.61
CA ALA A 339 -0.32 9.99 -24.02
C ALA A 339 -0.46 10.99 -22.86
N LEU A 340 -0.76 10.51 -21.65
CA LEU A 340 -0.77 11.36 -20.46
C LEU A 340 0.58 12.04 -20.24
N LEU A 341 1.68 11.28 -20.26
CA LEU A 341 3.01 11.83 -20.01
C LEU A 341 3.44 12.82 -21.08
N ASP A 342 3.16 12.56 -22.36
CA ASP A 342 3.52 13.45 -23.46
C ASP A 342 2.89 14.85 -23.33
N GLU A 343 1.71 14.93 -22.71
CA GLU A 343 0.97 16.18 -22.53
C GLU A 343 1.33 16.95 -21.25
N ILE A 344 2.00 16.31 -20.29
CA ILE A 344 2.43 16.95 -19.04
C ILE A 344 3.77 17.66 -19.29
N PRO A 345 3.97 18.91 -18.82
CA PRO A 345 5.26 19.59 -18.91
C PRO A 345 6.40 18.77 -18.30
N GLU A 346 7.60 18.81 -18.89
CA GLU A 346 8.73 18.00 -18.40
C GLU A 346 9.07 18.30 -16.93
N GLU A 347 8.90 19.55 -16.50
CA GLU A 347 9.07 19.96 -15.10
C GLU A 347 8.12 19.23 -14.15
N ASP A 348 6.86 19.05 -14.54
CA ASP A 348 5.86 18.35 -13.73
C ASP A 348 5.95 16.82 -13.83
N ARG A 349 6.48 16.28 -14.93
CA ARG A 349 6.76 14.84 -15.05
C ARG A 349 7.71 14.34 -13.97
N SER A 350 8.62 15.19 -13.49
CA SER A 350 9.54 14.85 -12.41
C SER A 350 8.83 14.61 -11.07
N ARG A 351 7.59 15.09 -10.94
CA ARG A 351 6.78 14.95 -9.73
C ARG A 351 5.79 13.78 -9.81
N LEU A 352 5.76 13.08 -10.95
CA LEU A 352 4.97 11.88 -11.16
C LEU A 352 5.78 10.63 -10.84
N LEU A 353 5.25 9.83 -9.93
CA LEU A 353 5.82 8.55 -9.53
C LEU A 353 4.87 7.42 -9.95
N PHE A 354 5.40 6.27 -10.36
CA PHE A 354 4.56 5.08 -10.61
C PHE A 354 4.45 4.23 -9.33
N SER A 355 3.50 3.29 -9.30
CA SER A 355 3.35 2.33 -8.20
C SER A 355 3.69 0.91 -8.66
N ALA A 356 4.56 0.21 -7.94
CA ALA A 356 4.83 -1.20 -8.14
C ALA A 356 3.96 -2.02 -7.18
N TYR A 357 2.87 -2.59 -7.70
CA TYR A 357 1.94 -3.39 -6.88
C TYR A 357 2.49 -4.80 -6.67
N THR A 358 2.65 -5.22 -5.42
CA THR A 358 3.32 -6.49 -5.04
C THR A 358 2.34 -7.52 -4.48
N PHE A 359 1.85 -7.30 -3.26
CA PHE A 359 0.98 -8.19 -2.51
C PHE A 359 0.14 -7.37 -1.53
N SER A 360 -1.13 -7.72 -1.40
CA SER A 360 -2.03 -7.26 -0.33
C SER A 360 -2.57 -8.48 0.39
N PHE A 361 -2.15 -8.66 1.64
CA PHE A 361 -2.67 -9.66 2.55
C PHE A 361 -4.13 -9.37 2.91
N VAL A 362 -4.47 -8.11 3.21
CA VAL A 362 -5.82 -7.74 3.65
C VAL A 362 -6.84 -7.96 2.53
N ASP A 363 -6.48 -7.63 1.30
CA ASP A 363 -7.36 -7.84 0.14
C ASP A 363 -7.27 -9.26 -0.43
N GLY A 364 -6.19 -9.98 -0.17
CA GLY A 364 -5.97 -11.32 -0.70
C GLY A 364 -5.68 -11.34 -2.21
N TRP A 365 -4.95 -10.35 -2.71
CA TRP A 365 -4.42 -10.34 -4.07
C TRP A 365 -2.90 -10.26 -4.07
N PHE A 366 -2.27 -10.80 -5.12
CA PHE A 366 -0.85 -10.68 -5.36
C PHE A 366 -0.59 -10.41 -6.84
N ASN A 367 0.46 -9.66 -7.14
CA ASN A 367 0.96 -9.47 -8.49
C ASN A 367 2.11 -10.47 -8.72
N PRO A 368 2.00 -11.40 -9.69
CA PRO A 368 3.08 -12.30 -10.02
C PRO A 368 4.38 -11.56 -10.36
N ALA A 369 5.52 -12.09 -9.92
CA ALA A 369 6.82 -11.42 -10.09
C ALA A 369 7.16 -11.13 -11.57
N ILE A 370 6.79 -12.05 -12.47
CA ILE A 370 7.02 -11.89 -13.91
C ILE A 370 6.20 -10.71 -14.46
N GLU A 371 4.94 -10.57 -14.06
CA GLU A 371 4.08 -9.48 -14.53
C GLU A 371 4.56 -8.14 -13.96
N LEU A 372 4.82 -8.08 -12.65
CA LEU A 372 5.37 -6.88 -12.02
C LEU A 372 6.69 -6.45 -12.69
N GLN A 373 7.55 -7.40 -13.07
CA GLN A 373 8.78 -7.09 -13.78
C GLN A 373 8.52 -6.50 -15.18
N LEU A 374 7.51 -7.01 -15.90
CA LEU A 374 7.09 -6.47 -17.20
C LEU A 374 6.53 -5.05 -17.05
N GLU A 375 5.63 -4.84 -16.10
CA GLU A 375 5.03 -3.54 -15.76
C GLU A 375 6.12 -2.50 -15.43
N VAL A 376 7.03 -2.81 -14.51
CA VAL A 376 8.13 -1.92 -14.10
C VAL A 376 9.05 -1.57 -15.26
N ASN A 377 9.41 -2.56 -16.10
CA ASN A 377 10.25 -2.30 -17.27
C ASN A 377 9.56 -1.35 -18.24
N ARG A 378 8.24 -1.50 -18.45
CA ARG A 378 7.45 -0.61 -19.29
C ARG A 378 7.41 0.81 -18.74
N TYR A 379 7.11 0.99 -17.46
CA TYR A 379 7.07 2.33 -16.85
C TYR A 379 8.43 3.04 -16.93
N THR A 380 9.52 2.29 -16.72
CA THR A 380 10.88 2.83 -16.89
C THR A 380 11.14 3.24 -18.35
N MET A 381 10.69 2.45 -19.33
CA MET A 381 10.86 2.75 -20.76
C MET A 381 10.03 3.96 -21.22
N ILE A 382 8.81 4.13 -20.70
CA ILE A 382 7.90 5.22 -21.09
C ILE A 382 8.42 6.57 -20.59
N GLY A 383 9.20 6.61 -19.51
CA GLY A 383 9.93 7.81 -19.11
C GLY A 383 9.79 8.22 -17.65
N PHE A 384 9.29 7.35 -16.76
CA PHE A 384 9.40 7.59 -15.32
C PHE A 384 10.87 7.53 -14.90
N LYS A 385 11.39 8.63 -14.34
CA LYS A 385 12.81 8.77 -13.98
C LYS A 385 13.04 9.12 -12.51
N GLU A 386 12.05 9.70 -11.85
CA GLU A 386 12.23 10.26 -10.50
C GLU A 386 11.89 9.27 -9.39
N GLY A 387 10.96 8.35 -9.61
CA GLY A 387 10.69 7.36 -8.58
C GLY A 387 9.44 6.52 -8.72
N TYR A 388 9.22 5.74 -7.67
CA TYR A 388 8.07 4.87 -7.52
C TYR A 388 7.70 4.64 -6.05
N ALA A 389 6.50 4.11 -5.84
CA ALA A 389 6.06 3.54 -4.57
C ALA A 389 5.82 2.03 -4.69
N ILE A 390 6.31 1.24 -3.74
CA ILE A 390 6.04 -0.20 -3.62
C ILE A 390 4.76 -0.38 -2.80
N GLN A 391 3.75 -1.02 -3.39
CA GLN A 391 2.39 -1.17 -2.83
C GLN A 391 1.97 -2.67 -2.80
N TYR A 392 2.10 -3.42 -1.71
CA TYR A 392 2.60 -3.04 -0.40
C TYR A 392 3.98 -3.62 -0.09
N ALA A 393 4.78 -2.88 0.66
CA ALA A 393 6.11 -3.28 1.09
C ALA A 393 6.09 -4.14 2.38
N ASP A 394 5.30 -5.22 2.37
CA ASP A 394 5.07 -6.08 3.54
C ASP A 394 6.07 -7.23 3.68
N ARG A 395 6.36 -7.67 4.91
CA ARG A 395 7.23 -8.86 5.16
C ARG A 395 6.74 -10.15 4.49
N TYR A 396 5.49 -10.17 4.03
CA TYR A 396 4.80 -11.29 3.40
C TYR A 396 4.90 -11.32 1.87
N VAL A 397 5.56 -10.33 1.23
CA VAL A 397 5.80 -10.36 -0.22
C VAL A 397 6.54 -11.66 -0.59
N PRO A 398 5.99 -12.51 -1.47
CA PRO A 398 6.46 -13.88 -1.63
C PRO A 398 7.70 -14.01 -2.53
N TYR A 399 8.31 -12.91 -2.93
CA TYR A 399 9.47 -12.87 -3.81
C TYR A 399 10.42 -11.72 -3.44
N LYS A 400 11.66 -11.84 -3.89
CA LYS A 400 12.69 -10.81 -3.68
C LYS A 400 12.43 -9.58 -4.53
N ILE A 401 12.61 -8.41 -3.93
CA ILE A 401 12.72 -7.13 -4.64
C ILE A 401 14.19 -6.69 -4.61
N SER A 402 14.74 -6.33 -5.76
CA SER A 402 16.12 -5.87 -5.90
C SER A 402 16.16 -4.53 -6.62
N ILE A 403 17.19 -3.73 -6.37
CA ILE A 403 17.42 -2.48 -7.08
C ILE A 403 18.46 -2.71 -8.20
N LYS A 404 18.16 -2.26 -9.42
CA LYS A 404 19.11 -2.30 -10.55
C LYS A 404 20.36 -1.48 -10.18
N PRO A 405 21.58 -2.02 -10.34
CA PRO A 405 22.80 -1.25 -10.15
C PRO A 405 22.83 -0.04 -11.09
N ILE A 406 23.49 1.04 -10.68
CA ILE A 406 23.78 2.15 -11.60
C ILE A 406 24.78 1.61 -12.62
N SER A 407 24.35 1.46 -13.87
CA SER A 407 25.26 1.21 -14.99
C SER A 407 26.09 2.48 -15.17
N GLY A 408 27.38 2.41 -14.82
CA GLY A 408 28.34 3.49 -15.02
C GLY A 408 28.76 3.69 -16.47
#